data_AF-A0A7W1CRC6-F1
#
_entry.id   AF-A0A7W1CRC6-F1
#
_cell.length_a   1.000
_cell.length_b   1.000
_cell.length_c   1.000
_cell.angle_alpha   90.00
_cell.angle_beta   90.00
_cell.angle_gamma   90.00
#
_symmetry.space_group_name_H-M   'P 1'
#
loop_
_entity.id
_entity.type
_entity.pdbx_description
1 polymer ?
#
loop_
_entity_poly.entity_id
_entity_poly.type
_entity_poly.pdbx_seq_one_letter_code
_entity_poly.pdbx_strand_id
1 'polypeptide(L)'
;MKNRNVYHRKAIPTLLLALVLGCFSLSSAVLADKPNNGNSIVGIWRVVYSGDLVFESFDQFHSDGLEIEVSNILGVSCQGVFKQRADGTVKLFHTGWNFDANGALIGYFNQNQRLTVSTNGQNYDGTWVLQNYDVNGNQLDQQTGTVHATRLSVNTPL
;
A
#
# COMPACT_ATOMS: atom_id res chain seq x y z
N MET A 1 56.19 -23.45 59.19
CA MET A 1 55.28 -24.24 58.33
C MET A 1 54.16 -23.34 57.86
N LYS A 2 54.06 -23.07 56.56
CA LYS A 2 53.09 -22.12 55.95
C LYS A 2 51.89 -22.91 55.43
N ASN A 3 50.72 -22.76 56.05
CA ASN A 3 49.49 -23.44 55.65
C ASN A 3 48.81 -22.62 54.53
N ARG A 4 48.73 -23.18 53.32
CA ARG A 4 48.00 -22.58 52.18
C ARG A 4 46.57 -23.14 52.18
N ASN A 5 45.60 -22.29 52.49
CA ASN A 5 44.18 -22.57 52.25
C ASN A 5 43.86 -22.28 50.77
N VAL A 6 43.50 -23.32 50.01
CA VAL A 6 43.02 -23.21 48.64
C VAL A 6 41.51 -23.06 48.68
N TYR A 7 41.00 -21.87 48.35
CA TYR A 7 39.57 -21.64 48.14
C TYR A 7 39.17 -22.15 46.75
N HIS A 8 38.39 -23.24 46.69
CA HIS A 8 37.68 -23.63 45.47
C HIS A 8 36.46 -22.71 45.27
N ARG A 9 36.56 -21.77 44.33
CA ARG A 9 35.39 -21.06 43.78
C ARG A 9 34.63 -22.01 42.85
N LYS A 10 33.45 -22.46 43.26
CA LYS A 10 32.48 -23.06 42.33
C LYS A 10 31.86 -21.94 41.50
N ALA A 11 32.10 -21.95 40.19
CA ALA A 11 31.43 -21.07 39.25
C ALA A 11 29.98 -21.56 39.07
N ILE A 12 29.01 -20.67 39.28
CA ILE A 12 27.60 -20.88 38.98
C ILE A 12 27.37 -20.43 37.54
N PRO A 13 26.89 -21.27 36.62
CA PRO A 13 26.59 -20.83 35.26
C PRO A 13 25.26 -20.08 35.27
N THR A 14 25.32 -18.74 35.19
CA THR A 14 24.18 -17.89 34.84
C THR A 14 23.85 -18.07 33.36
N LEU A 15 22.93 -18.99 33.07
CA LEU A 15 22.31 -19.11 31.76
C LEU A 15 20.80 -19.30 31.99
N LEU A 16 20.03 -18.22 32.03
CA LEU A 16 18.57 -18.14 31.78
C LEU A 16 18.03 -16.79 32.27
N LEU A 17 18.26 -15.72 31.51
CA LEU A 17 17.41 -14.50 31.60
C LEU A 17 17.55 -13.62 30.34
N ALA A 18 17.24 -14.15 29.16
CA ALA A 18 17.19 -13.36 27.93
C ALA A 18 16.14 -13.91 26.95
N LEU A 19 14.87 -13.96 27.35
CA LEU A 19 13.80 -14.30 26.40
C LEU A 19 12.38 -13.88 26.83
N VAL A 20 12.15 -12.66 27.34
CA VAL A 20 10.77 -12.15 27.55
C VAL A 20 10.64 -10.65 27.27
N LEU A 21 11.24 -10.13 26.19
CA LEU A 21 10.99 -8.76 25.72
C LEU A 21 10.72 -8.66 24.21
N GLY A 22 10.37 -9.77 23.56
CA GLY A 22 10.18 -9.85 22.11
C GLY A 22 8.73 -9.76 21.62
N CYS A 23 7.74 -9.67 22.51
CA CYS A 23 6.31 -9.71 22.13
C CYS A 23 5.53 -8.53 22.68
N PHE A 24 6.02 -7.31 22.45
CA PHE A 24 5.08 -6.23 22.22
C PHE A 24 4.73 -6.30 20.73
N SER A 25 3.63 -6.99 20.42
CA SER A 25 2.90 -6.77 19.18
C SER A 25 2.70 -5.26 19.04
N LEU A 26 3.41 -4.66 18.08
CA LEU A 26 3.21 -3.28 17.68
C LEU A 26 1.73 -3.16 17.31
N SER A 27 0.93 -2.54 18.18
CA SER A 27 -0.44 -2.16 17.89
C SER A 27 -0.47 -1.46 16.54
N SER A 28 -1.19 -2.01 15.57
CA SER A 28 -1.39 -1.40 14.24
C SER A 28 -1.99 0.00 14.31
N ALA A 29 -2.54 0.40 15.47
CA ALA A 29 -3.11 1.72 15.72
C ALA A 29 -2.10 2.89 15.62
N VAL A 30 -0.79 2.65 15.77
CA VAL A 30 0.23 3.73 15.75
C VAL A 30 0.77 4.03 14.33
N LEU A 31 0.42 3.22 13.31
CA LEU A 31 0.95 3.41 11.96
C LEU A 31 0.21 4.47 11.13
N ALA A 32 -1.02 4.84 11.49
CA ALA A 32 -1.77 5.86 10.76
C ALA A 32 -1.16 7.27 10.89
N ASP A 33 -0.31 7.50 11.89
CA ASP A 33 0.23 8.82 12.25
C ASP A 33 1.77 8.83 12.33
N LYS A 34 2.45 7.83 11.74
CA LYS A 34 3.91 7.87 11.64
C LYS A 34 4.29 9.08 10.77
N PRO A 35 5.22 9.95 11.21
CA PRO A 35 5.74 11.00 10.34
C PRO A 35 6.26 10.32 9.07
N ASN A 36 5.59 10.59 7.96
CA ASN A 36 5.93 10.01 6.67
C ASN A 36 7.42 10.25 6.46
N ASN A 37 8.18 9.18 6.20
CA ASN A 37 9.38 9.31 5.39
C ASN A 37 8.87 10.05 4.14
N GLY A 38 9.28 11.29 3.91
CA GLY A 38 8.47 12.34 3.24
C GLY A 38 7.86 12.02 1.88
N ASN A 39 8.13 10.86 1.28
CA ASN A 39 7.60 10.37 0.02
C ASN A 39 6.81 9.04 0.12
N SER A 40 6.39 8.56 1.30
CA SER A 40 5.62 7.30 1.42
C SER A 40 4.26 7.37 0.70
N ILE A 41 3.89 6.36 -0.10
CA ILE A 41 2.55 6.28 -0.72
C ILE A 41 1.47 5.75 0.24
N VAL A 42 1.87 5.04 1.31
CA VAL A 42 0.94 4.43 2.28
C VAL A 42 -0.01 5.49 2.84
N GLY A 43 -1.32 5.19 2.85
CA GLY A 43 -2.37 6.10 3.29
C GLY A 43 -3.58 6.09 2.36
N ILE A 44 -4.50 7.02 2.61
CA ILE A 44 -5.74 7.20 1.83
C ILE A 44 -5.61 8.46 0.98
N TRP A 45 -6.09 8.39 -0.25
CA TRP A 45 -5.98 9.44 -1.25
C TRP A 45 -7.31 9.69 -1.92
N ARG A 46 -7.58 10.96 -2.26
CA ARG A 46 -8.58 11.30 -3.29
C ARG A 46 -7.86 11.42 -4.62
N VAL A 47 -8.37 10.73 -5.62
CA VAL A 47 -7.70 10.53 -6.90
C VAL A 47 -8.57 11.03 -8.03
N VAL A 48 -7.95 11.72 -8.99
CA VAL A 48 -8.57 12.22 -10.21
C VAL A 48 -7.86 11.62 -11.41
N TYR A 49 -8.62 10.90 -12.23
CA TYR A 49 -8.15 10.32 -13.48
C TYR A 49 -8.47 11.24 -14.66
N SER A 50 -7.58 11.28 -15.65
CA SER A 50 -7.73 12.02 -16.89
C SER A 50 -7.17 11.22 -18.06
N GLY A 51 -7.59 11.52 -19.29
CA GLY A 51 -7.19 10.77 -20.49
C GLY A 51 -8.40 10.18 -21.19
N ASP A 52 -8.29 8.92 -21.62
CA ASP A 52 -9.38 8.21 -22.32
C ASP A 52 -10.60 7.99 -21.41
N LEU A 53 -10.38 7.92 -20.08
CA LEU A 53 -11.41 7.80 -19.06
C LEU A 53 -11.19 8.88 -17.98
N VAL A 54 -12.27 9.57 -17.61
CA VAL A 54 -12.26 10.64 -16.60
C VAL A 54 -13.20 10.26 -15.47
N PHE A 55 -12.64 10.10 -14.28
CA PHE A 55 -13.38 9.68 -13.09
C PHE A 55 -12.63 10.08 -11.81
N GLU A 56 -13.30 9.93 -10.68
CA GLU A 56 -12.68 10.12 -9.36
C GLU A 56 -12.76 8.83 -8.56
N SER A 57 -11.83 8.66 -7.64
CA SER A 57 -11.80 7.52 -6.73
C SER A 57 -11.17 7.85 -5.39
N PHE A 58 -11.33 6.92 -4.46
CA PHE A 58 -10.55 6.85 -3.23
C PHE A 58 -9.65 5.65 -3.28
N ASP A 59 -8.35 5.87 -3.15
CA ASP A 59 -7.31 4.84 -3.24
C ASP A 59 -6.59 4.73 -1.90
N GLN A 60 -6.43 3.51 -1.41
CA GLN A 60 -5.80 3.20 -0.14
C GLN A 60 -4.64 2.23 -0.34
N PHE A 61 -3.44 2.71 0.00
CA PHE A 61 -2.22 1.91 0.00
C PHE A 61 -1.88 1.45 1.41
N HIS A 62 -1.67 0.14 1.57
CA HIS A 62 -1.23 -0.46 2.83
C HIS A 62 0.28 -0.69 2.88
N SER A 63 0.85 -0.63 4.09
CA SER A 63 2.29 -0.84 4.28
C SER A 63 2.80 -2.25 3.95
N ASP A 64 1.89 -3.22 3.78
CA ASP A 64 2.18 -4.59 3.36
C ASP A 64 2.31 -4.75 1.83
N GLY A 65 2.11 -3.68 1.06
CA GLY A 65 2.20 -3.70 -0.39
C GLY A 65 0.87 -3.97 -1.10
N LEU A 66 -0.24 -4.03 -0.36
CA LEU A 66 -1.59 -4.12 -0.93
C LEU A 66 -2.18 -2.73 -1.21
N GLU A 67 -3.09 -2.70 -2.17
CA GLU A 67 -3.88 -1.52 -2.55
C GLU A 67 -5.36 -1.91 -2.67
N ILE A 68 -6.24 -0.96 -2.34
CA ILE A 68 -7.68 -1.05 -2.60
C ILE A 68 -8.20 0.33 -3.01
N GLU A 69 -8.97 0.35 -4.08
CA GLU A 69 -9.52 1.58 -4.66
C GLU A 69 -11.01 1.42 -4.92
N VAL A 70 -11.76 2.49 -4.64
CA VAL A 70 -13.20 2.59 -4.88
C VAL A 70 -13.44 3.80 -5.78
N SER A 71 -13.94 3.54 -6.99
CA SER A 71 -14.22 4.58 -7.98
C SER A 71 -15.68 5.01 -7.97
N ASN A 72 -15.94 6.20 -8.50
CA ASN A 72 -17.30 6.72 -8.71
C ASN A 72 -17.96 6.18 -10.00
N ILE A 73 -17.41 5.13 -10.62
CA ILE A 73 -17.92 4.48 -11.83
C ILE A 73 -18.09 2.95 -11.63
N LEU A 74 -18.90 2.31 -12.49
CA LEU A 74 -19.24 0.88 -12.38
C LEU A 74 -17.99 -0.03 -12.42
N GLY A 75 -17.98 -1.06 -11.56
CA GLY A 75 -16.76 -1.81 -11.20
C GLY A 75 -16.13 -1.34 -9.87
N VAL A 76 -16.96 -0.70 -9.04
CA VAL A 76 -16.78 0.10 -7.80
C VAL A 76 -15.70 -0.31 -6.79
N SER A 77 -15.04 -1.45 -6.93
CA SER A 77 -13.88 -1.76 -6.10
C SER A 77 -12.84 -2.54 -6.90
N CYS A 78 -11.62 -2.04 -6.93
CA CYS A 78 -10.45 -2.77 -7.39
C CYS A 78 -9.47 -3.01 -6.25
N GLN A 79 -8.60 -3.97 -6.48
CA GLN A 79 -7.57 -4.35 -5.54
C GLN A 79 -6.27 -4.61 -6.29
N GLY A 80 -5.17 -4.35 -5.60
CA GLY A 80 -3.88 -4.35 -6.25
C GLY A 80 -2.72 -4.65 -5.32
N VAL A 81 -1.57 -4.65 -5.96
CA VAL A 81 -0.27 -4.81 -5.33
C VAL A 81 0.65 -3.73 -5.86
N PHE A 82 1.43 -3.13 -4.96
CA PHE A 82 2.37 -2.09 -5.34
C PHE A 82 3.77 -2.33 -4.80
N LYS A 83 4.72 -1.68 -5.45
CA LYS A 83 6.08 -1.53 -4.95
C LYS A 83 6.52 -0.10 -5.06
N GLN A 84 6.90 0.48 -3.93
CA GLN A 84 7.51 1.80 -3.85
C GLN A 84 9.03 1.70 -3.77
N ARG A 85 9.71 2.64 -4.44
CA ARG A 85 11.16 2.85 -4.36
C ARG A 85 11.49 4.01 -3.43
N ALA A 86 12.74 4.07 -2.98
CA ALA A 86 13.22 5.13 -2.08
C ALA A 86 13.15 6.54 -2.69
N ASP A 87 13.12 6.65 -4.03
CA ASP A 87 12.98 7.91 -4.76
C ASP A 87 11.52 8.40 -4.86
N GLY A 88 10.56 7.69 -4.27
CA GLY A 88 9.13 8.04 -4.32
C GLY A 88 8.39 7.44 -5.51
N THR A 89 9.09 6.79 -6.45
CA THR A 89 8.46 6.12 -7.60
C THR A 89 7.70 4.88 -7.13
N VAL A 90 6.46 4.72 -7.60
CA VAL A 90 5.62 3.56 -7.31
C VAL A 90 5.22 2.88 -8.62
N LYS A 91 5.26 1.55 -8.60
CA LYS A 91 4.57 0.73 -9.61
C LYS A 91 3.40 0.05 -8.93
N LEU A 92 2.20 0.25 -9.48
CA LEU A 92 0.97 -0.40 -9.06
C LEU A 92 0.48 -1.31 -10.18
N PHE A 93 0.04 -2.50 -9.82
CA PHE A 93 -0.86 -3.32 -10.62
C PHE A 93 -2.14 -3.49 -9.81
N HIS A 94 -3.29 -3.17 -10.40
CA HIS A 94 -4.58 -3.43 -9.76
C HIS A 94 -5.62 -3.86 -10.78
N THR A 95 -6.64 -4.56 -10.30
CA THR A 95 -7.63 -5.25 -11.14
C THR A 95 -9.00 -5.22 -10.46
N GLY A 96 -10.04 -5.30 -11.27
CA GLY A 96 -11.43 -5.31 -10.82
C GLY A 96 -12.35 -5.94 -11.85
N TRP A 97 -13.58 -6.20 -11.41
CA TRP A 97 -14.64 -6.76 -12.25
C TRP A 97 -15.43 -5.65 -12.95
N ASN A 98 -15.78 -5.86 -14.21
CA ASN A 98 -16.63 -4.98 -14.99
C ASN A 98 -18.07 -5.52 -14.99
N PHE A 99 -19.03 -4.62 -14.76
CA PHE A 99 -20.45 -4.93 -14.79
C PHE A 99 -21.18 -4.02 -15.77
N ASP A 100 -22.21 -4.53 -16.45
CA ASP A 100 -23.10 -3.69 -17.25
C ASP A 100 -24.07 -2.87 -16.38
N ALA A 101 -24.90 -2.05 -17.01
CA ALA A 101 -25.88 -1.21 -16.33
C ALA A 101 -26.97 -1.99 -15.56
N ASN A 102 -27.13 -3.28 -15.85
CA ASN A 102 -28.05 -4.18 -15.13
C ASN A 102 -27.34 -4.94 -14.00
N GLY A 103 -26.04 -4.73 -13.81
CA GLY A 103 -25.21 -5.44 -12.83
C GLY A 103 -24.76 -6.82 -13.29
N ALA A 104 -24.91 -7.17 -14.58
CA ALA A 104 -24.39 -8.43 -15.11
C ALA A 104 -22.86 -8.34 -15.27
N LEU A 105 -22.15 -9.39 -14.88
CA LEU A 105 -20.70 -9.49 -15.09
C LEU A 105 -20.40 -9.54 -16.59
N ILE A 106 -19.61 -8.59 -17.08
CA ILE A 106 -19.22 -8.50 -18.50
C ILE A 106 -17.73 -8.72 -18.74
N GLY A 107 -16.94 -8.82 -17.66
CA GLY A 107 -15.51 -9.09 -17.77
C GLY A 107 -14.72 -8.54 -16.59
N TYR A 108 -13.44 -8.26 -16.82
CA TYR A 108 -12.54 -7.67 -15.83
C TYR A 108 -11.57 -6.71 -16.51
N PHE A 109 -10.85 -5.93 -15.72
CA PHE A 109 -9.77 -5.10 -16.21
C PHE A 109 -8.47 -5.36 -15.46
N ASN A 110 -7.35 -5.15 -16.13
CA ASN A 110 -6.04 -5.02 -15.52
C ASN A 110 -5.55 -3.61 -15.75
N GLN A 111 -5.10 -2.94 -14.70
CA GLN A 111 -4.49 -1.62 -14.82
C GLN A 111 -3.11 -1.60 -14.17
N ASN A 112 -2.15 -1.02 -14.90
CA ASN A 112 -0.81 -0.73 -14.41
C ASN A 112 -0.64 0.77 -14.29
N GLN A 113 0.00 1.21 -13.20
CA GLN A 113 0.35 2.61 -13.00
C GLN A 113 1.82 2.80 -12.70
N ARG A 114 2.34 3.96 -13.12
CA ARG A 114 3.62 4.51 -12.67
C ARG A 114 3.35 5.84 -12.00
N LEU A 115 3.55 5.89 -10.69
CA LEU A 115 3.28 7.07 -9.87
C LEU A 115 4.57 7.63 -9.29
N THR A 116 4.56 8.92 -8.95
CA THR A 116 5.60 9.59 -8.19
C THR A 116 4.97 10.33 -7.05
N VAL A 117 5.30 9.94 -5.81
CA VAL A 117 4.88 10.68 -4.62
C VAL A 117 5.77 11.91 -4.48
N SER A 118 5.17 13.06 -4.19
CA SER A 118 5.93 14.27 -3.92
C SER A 118 6.79 14.15 -2.65
N THR A 119 7.81 14.98 -2.57
CA THR A 119 8.77 15.00 -1.46
C THR A 119 8.17 15.39 -0.12
N ASN A 120 7.02 16.07 -0.12
CA ASN A 120 6.25 16.39 1.09
C ASN A 120 5.18 15.33 1.40
N GLY A 121 4.98 14.35 0.50
CA GLY A 121 4.09 13.23 0.71
C GLY A 121 2.63 13.59 0.59
N GLN A 122 2.27 14.79 0.13
CA GLN A 122 0.89 15.28 0.14
C GLN A 122 0.14 15.02 -1.16
N ASN A 123 0.84 14.67 -2.23
CA ASN A 123 0.26 14.34 -3.53
C ASN A 123 1.08 13.27 -4.24
N TYR A 124 0.48 12.62 -5.22
CA TYR A 124 1.19 11.87 -6.24
C TYR A 124 0.62 12.16 -7.62
N ASP A 125 1.48 12.03 -8.62
CA ASP A 125 1.14 12.16 -10.02
C ASP A 125 1.65 10.95 -10.78
N GLY A 126 1.00 10.59 -11.89
CA GLY A 126 1.45 9.45 -12.67
C GLY A 126 0.71 9.21 -13.96
N THR A 127 1.04 8.07 -14.56
CA THR A 127 0.37 7.54 -15.76
C THR A 127 -0.22 6.17 -15.49
N TRP A 128 -1.28 5.85 -16.22
CA TRP A 128 -1.96 4.57 -16.14
C TRP A 128 -2.21 3.99 -17.53
N VAL A 129 -2.27 2.66 -17.58
CA VAL A 129 -2.72 1.87 -18.73
C VAL A 129 -3.71 0.86 -18.21
N LEU A 130 -4.93 0.86 -18.75
CA LEU A 130 -6.00 -0.08 -18.43
C LEU A 130 -6.26 -0.96 -19.65
N GLN A 131 -6.44 -2.25 -19.42
CA GLN A 131 -6.81 -3.23 -20.44
C GLN A 131 -8.07 -3.95 -19.98
N ASN A 132 -9.13 -3.88 -20.79
CA ASN A 132 -10.37 -4.61 -20.55
C ASN A 132 -10.35 -5.98 -21.22
N TYR A 133 -10.97 -6.94 -20.54
CA TYR A 133 -11.13 -8.31 -21.01
C TYR A 133 -12.60 -8.72 -20.88
N ASP A 134 -13.08 -9.56 -21.80
CA ASP A 134 -14.37 -10.23 -21.65
C ASP A 134 -14.30 -11.33 -20.58
N VAL A 135 -15.45 -11.95 -20.29
CA VAL A 135 -15.55 -13.07 -19.34
C VAL A 135 -14.74 -14.32 -19.73
N ASN A 136 -14.29 -14.42 -20.98
CA ASN A 136 -13.46 -15.52 -21.48
C ASN A 136 -11.96 -15.16 -21.48
N GLY A 137 -11.59 -13.94 -21.07
CA GLY A 137 -10.21 -13.45 -21.06
C GLY A 137 -9.71 -12.92 -22.40
N ASN A 138 -10.60 -12.67 -23.38
CA ASN A 138 -10.21 -12.00 -24.62
C ASN A 138 -10.08 -10.50 -24.35
N GLN A 139 -8.96 -9.91 -24.77
CA GLN A 139 -8.77 -8.46 -24.64
C GLN A 139 -9.75 -7.73 -25.57
N LEU A 140 -10.47 -6.76 -25.00
CA LEU A 140 -11.47 -5.95 -25.70
C LEU A 140 -10.89 -4.61 -26.16
N ASP A 141 -10.21 -3.91 -25.26
CA ASP A 141 -9.63 -2.60 -25.54
C ASP A 141 -8.40 -2.31 -24.66
N GLN A 142 -7.83 -1.13 -24.88
CA GLN A 142 -6.82 -0.54 -24.02
C GLN A 142 -7.06 0.97 -23.93
N GLN A 143 -6.97 1.49 -22.71
CA GLN A 143 -7.13 2.90 -22.39
C GLN A 143 -5.89 3.41 -21.65
N THR A 144 -5.61 4.70 -21.77
CA THR A 144 -4.46 5.34 -21.14
C THR A 144 -4.78 6.72 -20.62
N GLY A 145 -3.95 7.19 -19.69
CA GLY A 145 -4.09 8.54 -19.17
C GLY A 145 -3.14 8.89 -18.05
N THR A 146 -3.51 9.93 -17.32
CA THR A 146 -2.79 10.45 -16.16
C THR A 146 -3.66 10.41 -14.91
N VAL A 147 -2.99 10.47 -13.76
CA VAL A 147 -3.63 10.53 -12.46
C VAL A 147 -2.98 11.61 -11.61
N HIS A 148 -3.80 12.32 -10.85
CA HIS A 148 -3.38 13.22 -9.79
C HIS A 148 -4.12 12.86 -8.51
N ALA A 149 -3.40 12.82 -7.39
CA ALA A 149 -4.02 12.49 -6.11
C ALA A 149 -3.58 13.43 -5.00
N THR A 150 -4.49 13.67 -4.06
CA THR A 150 -4.25 14.45 -2.84
C THR A 150 -4.49 13.57 -1.62
N ARG A 151 -3.57 13.63 -0.65
CA ARG A 151 -3.66 12.82 0.56
C ARG A 151 -4.85 13.26 1.42
N LEU A 152 -5.59 12.27 1.91
CA LEU A 152 -6.61 12.45 2.94
C LEU A 152 -6.01 12.14 4.31
N SER A 153 -6.45 12.88 5.32
CA SER A 153 -6.05 12.73 6.71
C SER A 153 -7.25 12.90 7.63
N VAL A 154 -7.08 12.58 8.91
CA VAL A 154 -8.10 12.87 9.94
C VAL A 154 -8.44 14.36 10.07
N ASN A 155 -7.57 15.24 9.54
CA ASN A 155 -7.74 16.69 9.54
C ASN A 155 -8.24 17.23 8.20
N THR A 156 -8.55 16.37 7.22
CA THR A 156 -9.13 16.83 5.96
C THR A 156 -10.51 17.43 6.23
N PRO A 157 -10.78 18.69 5.82
CA PRO A 157 -12.09 19.33 6.01
C PRO A 157 -13.22 18.55 5.33
N LEU A 158 -14.40 18.58 5.94
CA LEU A 158 -15.65 18.05 5.38
C LEU A 158 -16.27 19.02 4.37
#